data_AF-R9M242-F1
#
_entry.id   AF-R9M242-F1
#
_cell.length_a   1.000
_cell.length_b   1.000
_cell.length_c   1.000
_cell.angle_alpha   90.00
_cell.angle_beta   90.00
_cell.angle_gamma   90.00
#
_symmetry.space_group_name_H-M   'P 1'
#
loop_
_entity.id
_entity.type
_entity.pdbx_description
1 polymer ?
#
loop_
_entity_poly.entity_id
_entity_poly.type
_entity_poly.pdbx_seq_one_letter_code
_entity_poly.pdbx_strand_id
1 'polypeptide(L)'
;MCEQAFSSDGYLIDQSKTGMLPYGNYDSSYNGCGWIAAYNALKAAGRTIPYETIRQELQRSLMLGGLLGTNMFYLCWYLGRKGFHLRKAFTLAGAQTVSRGAVAGIVTYWTGRGIHFAAFTQEQGEVLRFFNAVMGKERHLATMEQFFRELVRFPLTFVMALEPLPRSRARTARRRLGRG
;
A
#
# COMPACT_ATOMS: atom_id res chain seq x y z
N MET A 1 -15.66 -6.57 -10.26
CA MET A 1 -14.68 -7.31 -9.44
C MET A 1 -15.43 -8.31 -8.58
N CYS A 2 -14.84 -9.44 -8.18
CA CYS A 2 -15.52 -10.37 -7.27
C CYS A 2 -15.70 -9.68 -5.89
N GLU A 3 -16.92 -9.63 -5.37
CA GLU A 3 -17.22 -9.04 -4.06
C GLU A 3 -16.38 -9.64 -2.94
N GLN A 4 -16.01 -10.93 -3.08
CA GLN A 4 -15.15 -11.68 -2.16
C GLN A 4 -13.72 -11.10 -2.04
N ALA A 5 -13.29 -10.21 -2.94
CA ALA A 5 -11.99 -9.54 -2.84
C ALA A 5 -11.96 -8.46 -1.76
N PHE A 6 -13.13 -7.96 -1.36
CA PHE A 6 -13.28 -6.84 -0.43
C PHE A 6 -13.65 -7.31 0.98
N SER A 7 -13.20 -6.55 1.97
CA SER A 7 -13.76 -6.57 3.31
C SER A 7 -15.13 -5.90 3.35
N SER A 8 -15.88 -6.11 4.43
CA SER A 8 -17.18 -5.46 4.66
C SER A 8 -17.12 -3.93 4.66
N ASP A 9 -15.98 -3.35 5.06
CA ASP A 9 -15.71 -1.91 5.04
C ASP A 9 -15.03 -1.41 3.74
N GLY A 10 -14.91 -2.28 2.74
CA GLY A 10 -14.54 -1.95 1.36
C GLY A 10 -13.04 -1.77 1.13
N TYR A 11 -12.18 -2.41 1.92
CA TYR A 11 -10.76 -2.57 1.62
C TYR A 11 -10.53 -3.83 0.79
N LEU A 12 -9.52 -3.83 -0.08
CA LEU A 12 -9.12 -5.02 -0.84
C LEU A 12 -8.26 -5.92 0.04
N ILE A 13 -8.77 -7.08 0.41
CA ILE A 13 -8.13 -8.00 1.35
C ILE A 13 -7.70 -9.33 0.71
N ASP A 14 -8.22 -9.66 -0.48
CA ASP A 14 -7.87 -10.89 -1.19
C ASP A 14 -7.49 -10.61 -2.65
N GLN A 15 -6.18 -10.44 -2.88
CA GLN A 15 -5.61 -10.30 -4.22
C GLN A 15 -5.89 -11.53 -5.10
N SER A 16 -6.01 -12.73 -4.55
CA SER A 16 -6.23 -13.94 -5.37
C SER A 16 -7.54 -13.88 -6.17
N LYS A 17 -8.51 -13.07 -5.71
CA LYS A 17 -9.81 -12.85 -6.35
C LYS A 17 -9.80 -11.74 -7.41
N THR A 18 -8.63 -11.20 -7.74
CA THR A 18 -8.47 -10.09 -8.71
C THR A 18 -8.01 -10.53 -10.09
N GLY A 19 -8.10 -11.83 -10.41
CA GLY A 19 -7.60 -12.41 -11.67
C GLY A 19 -8.24 -11.88 -12.97
N MET A 20 -9.40 -11.22 -12.89
CA MET A 20 -10.03 -10.58 -14.06
C MET A 20 -9.50 -9.15 -14.32
N LEU A 21 -8.63 -8.62 -13.45
CA LEU A 21 -8.13 -7.25 -13.55
C LEU A 21 -6.71 -7.25 -14.11
N PRO A 22 -6.50 -6.83 -15.37
CA PRO A 22 -5.16 -6.81 -15.95
C PRO A 22 -4.26 -5.80 -15.24
N TYR A 23 -2.97 -6.07 -15.18
CA TYR A 23 -1.96 -5.16 -14.66
C TYR A 23 -0.63 -5.41 -15.39
N GLY A 24 -0.56 -4.84 -16.61
CA GLY A 24 0.49 -5.14 -17.58
C GLY A 24 0.15 -6.40 -18.39
N ASN A 25 1.13 -7.27 -18.58
CA ASN A 25 1.00 -8.56 -19.26
C ASN A 25 0.43 -9.66 -18.37
N TYR A 26 0.24 -9.38 -17.07
CA TYR A 26 -0.29 -10.30 -16.07
C TYR A 26 -1.58 -9.74 -15.47
N ASP A 27 -2.36 -10.57 -14.80
CA ASP A 27 -3.47 -10.11 -13.99
C ASP A 27 -3.04 -9.73 -12.56
N SER A 28 -3.92 -9.00 -11.88
CA SER A 28 -3.66 -8.46 -10.56
C SER A 28 -3.53 -9.53 -9.47
N SER A 29 -3.99 -10.76 -9.70
CA SER A 29 -3.76 -11.86 -8.75
C SER A 29 -2.27 -12.22 -8.68
N TYR A 30 -1.53 -12.06 -9.78
CA TYR A 30 -0.09 -12.30 -9.84
C TYR A 30 0.73 -11.13 -9.29
N ASN A 31 0.51 -9.91 -9.78
CA ASN A 31 1.40 -8.77 -9.53
C ASN A 31 0.71 -7.49 -8.99
N GLY A 32 -0.55 -7.60 -8.54
CA GLY A 32 -1.37 -6.47 -8.14
C GLY A 32 -1.13 -5.93 -6.72
N CYS A 33 -0.34 -6.63 -5.89
CA CYS A 33 -0.14 -6.28 -4.47
C CYS A 33 0.19 -4.80 -4.24
N GLY A 34 1.01 -4.19 -5.10
CA GLY A 34 1.40 -2.79 -4.96
C GLY A 34 0.27 -1.78 -5.19
N TRP A 35 -0.56 -1.96 -6.22
CA TRP A 35 -1.70 -1.04 -6.44
C TRP A 35 -2.83 -1.29 -5.43
N ILE A 36 -3.01 -2.55 -5.00
CA ILE A 36 -3.94 -2.93 -3.93
C ILE A 36 -3.55 -2.24 -2.62
N ALA A 37 -2.26 -2.29 -2.26
CA ALA A 37 -1.75 -1.58 -1.09
C ALA A 37 -1.92 -0.06 -1.22
N ALA A 38 -1.69 0.50 -2.41
CA ALA A 38 -1.93 1.92 -2.65
C ALA A 38 -3.40 2.32 -2.47
N TYR A 39 -4.34 1.52 -3.00
CA TYR A 39 -5.77 1.74 -2.82
C TYR A 39 -6.15 1.73 -1.34
N ASN A 40 -5.75 0.69 -0.61
CA ASN A 40 -6.07 0.56 0.80
C ASN A 40 -5.47 1.68 1.65
N ALA A 41 -4.20 2.04 1.42
CA ALA A 41 -3.55 3.12 2.16
C ALA A 41 -4.20 4.49 1.87
N LEU A 42 -4.57 4.77 0.62
CA LEU A 42 -5.26 6.00 0.24
C LEU A 42 -6.68 6.06 0.85
N LYS A 43 -7.43 4.96 0.79
CA LYS A 43 -8.75 4.85 1.41
C LYS A 43 -8.68 5.08 2.93
N ALA A 44 -7.74 4.41 3.62
CA ALA A 44 -7.52 4.59 5.06
C ALA A 44 -7.13 6.05 5.40
N ALA A 45 -6.36 6.71 4.51
CA ALA A 45 -6.03 8.12 4.64
C ALA A 45 -7.15 9.09 4.20
N GLY A 46 -8.39 8.60 4.01
CA GLY A 46 -9.57 9.42 3.68
C GLY A 46 -9.63 9.90 2.23
N ARG A 47 -8.97 9.22 1.29
CA ARG A 47 -9.08 9.51 -0.15
C ARG A 47 -10.05 8.54 -0.80
N THR A 48 -11.06 9.08 -1.47
CA THR A 48 -12.07 8.32 -2.22
C THR A 48 -11.73 8.26 -3.71
N ILE A 49 -10.65 7.56 -4.05
CA ILE A 49 -10.22 7.36 -5.44
C ILE A 49 -10.64 5.94 -5.88
N PRO A 50 -11.35 5.78 -7.01
CA PRO A 50 -11.71 4.46 -7.53
C PRO A 50 -10.50 3.57 -7.74
N TYR A 51 -10.61 2.28 -7.42
CA TYR A 51 -9.48 1.36 -7.52
C TYR A 51 -8.99 1.21 -8.97
N GLU A 52 -9.88 1.29 -9.98
CA GLU A 52 -9.50 1.27 -11.38
C GLU A 52 -8.58 2.43 -11.74
N THR A 53 -8.88 3.63 -11.24
CA THR A 53 -8.05 4.81 -11.48
C THR A 53 -6.65 4.61 -10.88
N ILE A 54 -6.56 4.13 -9.64
CA ILE A 54 -5.29 3.84 -8.98
C ILE A 54 -4.50 2.78 -9.74
N ARG A 55 -5.16 1.67 -10.12
CA ARG A 55 -4.56 0.58 -10.91
C ARG A 55 -4.01 1.10 -12.23
N GLN A 56 -4.78 1.85 -13.00
CA GLN A 56 -4.34 2.42 -14.29
C GLN A 56 -3.19 3.42 -14.12
N GLU A 57 -3.24 4.28 -13.10
CA GLU A 57 -2.17 5.25 -12.84
C GLU A 57 -0.86 4.58 -12.42
N LEU A 58 -0.92 3.49 -11.64
CA LEU A 58 0.24 2.70 -11.24
C LEU A 58 0.68 1.69 -12.30
N GLN A 59 -0.16 1.33 -13.27
CA GLN A 59 0.23 0.47 -14.39
C GLN A 59 1.37 1.08 -15.22
N ARG A 60 1.47 2.43 -15.23
CA ARG A 60 2.59 3.17 -15.84
C ARG A 60 3.93 2.93 -15.14
N SER A 61 3.92 2.35 -13.95
CA SER A 61 5.13 2.03 -13.16
C SER A 61 5.72 0.67 -13.48
N LEU A 62 5.01 -0.15 -14.24
CA LEU A 62 5.38 -1.55 -14.46
C LEU A 62 6.68 -1.65 -15.24
N MET A 63 7.64 -2.38 -14.67
CA MET A 63 8.86 -2.77 -15.35
C MET A 63 8.67 -4.14 -16.01
N LEU A 64 9.26 -4.34 -17.19
CA LEU A 64 9.21 -5.60 -17.94
C LEU A 64 7.78 -6.14 -18.12
N GLY A 65 6.83 -5.27 -18.47
CA GLY A 65 5.43 -5.65 -18.66
C GLY A 65 4.71 -6.09 -17.37
N GLY A 66 5.31 -5.86 -16.20
CA GLY A 66 4.71 -6.19 -14.90
C GLY A 66 5.27 -7.43 -14.21
N LEU A 67 6.34 -8.04 -14.73
CA LEU A 67 7.01 -9.19 -14.12
C LEU A 67 7.45 -8.92 -12.67
N LEU A 68 7.95 -7.71 -12.40
CA LEU A 68 8.39 -7.29 -11.06
C LEU A 68 7.27 -6.60 -10.25
N GLY A 69 6.06 -6.54 -10.80
CA GLY A 69 4.95 -5.81 -10.22
C GLY A 69 5.18 -4.29 -10.15
N THR A 70 4.66 -3.67 -9.09
CA THR A 70 4.68 -2.22 -8.91
C THR A 70 6.06 -1.74 -8.48
N ASN A 71 6.62 -0.75 -9.19
CA ASN A 71 7.89 -0.15 -8.81
C ASN A 71 7.76 0.68 -7.52
N MET A 72 8.57 0.36 -6.50
CA MET A 72 8.57 1.03 -5.19
C MET A 72 8.78 2.54 -5.26
N PHE A 73 9.75 2.99 -6.07
CA PHE A 73 10.07 4.41 -6.19
C PHE A 73 8.92 5.17 -6.86
N TYR A 74 8.29 4.57 -7.87
CA TYR A 74 7.11 5.15 -8.47
C TYR A 74 5.93 5.17 -7.50
N LEU A 75 5.73 4.13 -6.69
CA LEU A 75 4.70 4.11 -5.65
C LEU A 75 4.91 5.26 -4.64
N CYS A 76 6.14 5.49 -4.19
CA CYS A 76 6.49 6.63 -3.34
C CYS A 76 6.15 7.97 -4.02
N TRP A 77 6.56 8.15 -5.27
CA TRP A 77 6.27 9.35 -6.05
C TRP A 77 4.77 9.58 -6.22
N TYR A 78 4.03 8.51 -6.54
CA TYR A 78 2.59 8.50 -6.77
C TYR A 78 1.83 8.98 -5.53
N LEU A 79 2.11 8.42 -4.35
CA LEU A 79 1.47 8.85 -3.10
C LEU A 79 1.87 10.27 -2.71
N GLY A 80 3.11 10.67 -3.00
CA GLY A 80 3.54 12.06 -2.90
C GLY A 80 2.66 13.01 -3.71
N ARG A 81 2.33 12.64 -4.95
CA ARG A 81 1.41 13.41 -5.82
C ARG A 81 -0.03 13.41 -5.34
N LYS A 82 -0.46 12.38 -4.61
CA LYS A 82 -1.77 12.34 -3.93
C LYS A 82 -1.81 13.16 -2.63
N GLY A 83 -0.72 13.86 -2.30
CA GLY A 83 -0.67 14.90 -1.28
C GLY A 83 -0.17 14.42 0.08
N PHE A 84 0.66 13.39 0.11
CA PHE A 84 1.22 12.82 1.34
C PHE A 84 2.73 13.07 1.45
N HIS A 85 3.18 13.39 2.65
CA HIS A 85 4.57 13.19 3.04
C HIS A 85 4.74 11.73 3.46
N LEU A 86 5.85 11.10 3.08
CA LEU A 86 6.12 9.70 3.37
C LEU A 86 7.29 9.60 4.35
N ARG A 87 7.01 9.22 5.60
CA ARG A 87 8.04 8.80 6.54
C ARG A 87 8.44 7.38 6.25
N LYS A 88 9.74 7.13 6.10
CA LYS A 88 10.29 5.87 5.58
C LYS A 88 11.17 5.20 6.62
N ALA A 89 11.12 3.88 6.66
CA ALA A 89 11.98 3.07 7.50
C ALA A 89 12.39 1.76 6.79
N PHE A 90 13.59 1.29 7.13
CA PHE A 90 14.19 0.07 6.57
C PHE A 90 14.56 -0.97 7.65
N THR A 91 14.32 -0.65 8.93
CA THR A 91 14.57 -1.52 10.08
C THR A 91 13.29 -1.69 10.88
N LEU A 92 13.20 -2.74 11.70
CA LEU A 92 12.04 -2.97 12.57
C LEU A 92 11.82 -1.80 13.54
N ALA A 93 12.87 -1.34 14.22
CA ALA A 93 12.79 -0.18 15.13
C ALA A 93 12.32 1.10 14.41
N GLY A 94 12.81 1.32 13.20
CA GLY A 94 12.34 2.42 12.35
C GLY A 94 10.88 2.23 11.95
N ALA A 95 10.47 1.02 11.58
CA ALA A 95 9.11 0.68 11.16
C ALA A 95 8.10 0.92 12.30
N GLN A 96 8.44 0.53 13.53
CA GLN A 96 7.65 0.85 14.73
C GLN A 96 7.55 2.37 14.92
N THR A 97 8.66 3.09 14.76
CA THR A 97 8.70 4.55 14.93
C THR A 97 7.88 5.30 13.89
N VAL A 98 7.89 4.88 12.62
CA VAL A 98 7.13 5.55 11.55
C VAL A 98 5.66 5.16 11.53
N SER A 99 5.32 3.93 11.94
CA SER A 99 3.92 3.48 11.99
C SER A 99 3.15 4.02 13.19
N ARG A 100 3.83 4.30 14.31
CA ARG A 100 3.19 4.85 15.51
C ARG A 100 2.51 6.19 15.21
N GLY A 101 1.19 6.22 15.38
CA GLY A 101 0.38 7.42 15.15
C GLY A 101 0.16 7.76 13.66
N ALA A 102 0.61 6.90 12.74
CA ALA A 102 0.31 7.06 11.32
C ALA A 102 -1.15 6.71 11.05
N VAL A 103 -1.83 7.53 10.25
CA VAL A 103 -3.22 7.22 9.83
C VAL A 103 -3.23 5.97 8.95
N ALA A 104 -2.28 5.87 8.04
CA ALA A 104 -2.13 4.72 7.16
C ALA A 104 -0.67 4.55 6.74
N GLY A 105 -0.32 3.37 6.24
CA GLY A 105 0.99 3.12 5.68
C GLY A 105 1.00 1.91 4.76
N ILE A 106 2.16 1.64 4.17
CA ILE A 106 2.45 0.44 3.39
C ILE A 106 3.72 -0.19 3.93
N VAL A 107 3.68 -1.49 4.15
CA VAL A 107 4.84 -2.34 4.40
C VAL A 107 5.12 -3.18 3.16
N THR A 108 6.39 -3.24 2.80
CA THR A 108 6.89 -4.04 1.69
C THR A 108 7.99 -4.95 2.18
N TYR A 109 7.84 -6.24 1.95
CA TYR A 109 8.65 -7.25 2.59
C TYR A 109 8.81 -8.49 1.71
N TRP A 110 9.84 -9.28 2.00
CA TRP A 110 10.06 -10.56 1.35
C TRP A 110 9.29 -11.69 2.05
N THR A 111 8.43 -12.37 1.30
CA THR A 111 7.60 -13.49 1.79
C THR A 111 8.31 -14.84 1.76
N GLY A 112 9.52 -14.92 1.21
CA GLY A 112 10.20 -16.16 0.87
C GLY A 112 10.09 -16.52 -0.61
N ARG A 113 9.00 -16.12 -1.27
CA ARG A 113 8.73 -16.36 -2.70
C ARG A 113 8.90 -15.12 -3.58
N GLY A 114 8.77 -13.93 -2.98
CA GLY A 114 8.84 -12.67 -3.69
C GLY A 114 8.55 -11.48 -2.77
N ILE A 115 8.65 -10.28 -3.34
CA ILE A 115 8.28 -9.03 -2.69
C ILE A 115 6.76 -8.93 -2.62
N HIS A 116 6.24 -8.61 -1.43
CA HIS A 116 4.82 -8.37 -1.21
C HIS A 116 4.59 -7.01 -0.58
N PHE A 117 3.47 -6.39 -0.94
CA PHE A 117 3.03 -5.10 -0.42
C PHE A 117 1.73 -5.30 0.34
N ALA A 118 1.67 -4.77 1.56
CA ALA A 118 0.45 -4.71 2.36
C ALA A 118 0.26 -3.30 2.92
N ALA A 119 -0.97 -2.81 2.89
CA ALA A 119 -1.31 -1.57 3.56
C ALA A 119 -1.63 -1.85 5.03
N PHE A 120 -1.52 -0.83 5.86
CA PHE A 120 -1.99 -0.88 7.24
C PHE A 120 -2.66 0.42 7.67
N THR A 121 -3.52 0.33 8.67
CA THR A 121 -4.08 1.46 9.43
C THR A 121 -3.81 1.27 10.91
N GLN A 122 -3.73 2.37 11.66
CA GLN A 122 -3.71 2.33 13.12
C GLN A 122 -5.11 1.98 13.64
N GLU A 123 -5.20 1.08 14.61
CA GLU A 123 -6.46 0.80 15.32
C GLU A 123 -6.42 1.30 16.77
N GLN A 124 -5.73 0.58 17.66
CA GLN A 124 -5.65 0.94 19.08
C GLN A 124 -4.23 0.74 19.60
N GLY A 125 -3.69 1.73 20.31
CA GLY A 125 -2.34 1.67 20.88
C GLY A 125 -1.27 1.44 19.80
N GLU A 126 -0.57 0.30 19.87
CA GLU A 126 0.42 -0.11 18.86
C GLU A 126 -0.12 -1.16 17.87
N VAL A 127 -1.40 -1.53 17.98
CA VAL A 127 -2.05 -2.50 17.11
C VAL A 127 -2.42 -1.83 15.80
N LEU A 128 -1.98 -2.48 14.72
CA LEU A 128 -2.28 -2.11 13.34
C LEU A 128 -3.22 -3.15 12.74
N ARG A 129 -4.08 -2.72 11.82
CA ARG A 129 -4.82 -3.61 10.93
C ARG A 129 -4.12 -3.64 9.58
N PHE A 130 -3.67 -4.82 9.17
CA PHE A 130 -3.04 -5.05 7.87
C PHE A 130 -4.06 -5.55 6.85
N PHE A 131 -3.97 -5.03 5.63
CA PHE A 131 -4.82 -5.41 4.51
C PHE A 131 -4.01 -6.19 3.47
N ASN A 132 -4.56 -7.30 2.99
CA ASN A 132 -3.94 -8.16 1.98
C ASN A 132 -2.56 -8.72 2.38
N ALA A 133 -2.17 -8.63 3.66
CA ALA A 133 -0.95 -9.26 4.17
C ALA A 133 -1.09 -10.79 4.30
N VAL A 134 -2.31 -11.23 4.63
CA VAL A 134 -2.78 -12.61 4.55
C VAL A 134 -4.04 -12.56 3.71
N MET A 135 -4.05 -13.24 2.57
CA MET A 135 -5.13 -13.19 1.58
C MET A 135 -6.48 -13.54 2.23
N GLY A 136 -7.50 -12.71 2.01
CA GLY A 136 -8.85 -12.90 2.52
C GLY A 136 -9.02 -12.65 4.02
N LYS A 137 -7.96 -12.36 4.77
CA LYS A 137 -8.06 -12.08 6.21
C LYS A 137 -8.54 -10.65 6.44
N GLU A 138 -9.84 -10.50 6.69
CA GLU A 138 -10.49 -9.20 6.86
C GLU A 138 -9.93 -8.38 8.04
N ARG A 139 -9.66 -9.05 9.17
CA ARG A 139 -9.11 -8.45 10.38
C ARG A 139 -7.77 -9.09 10.73
N HIS A 140 -6.73 -8.76 9.98
CA HIS A 140 -5.36 -9.07 10.39
C HIS A 140 -4.86 -7.98 11.35
N LEU A 141 -5.08 -8.18 12.65
CA LEU A 141 -4.61 -7.29 13.72
C LEU A 141 -3.28 -7.78 14.28
N ALA A 142 -2.27 -6.92 14.25
CA ALA A 142 -0.94 -7.22 14.79
C ALA A 142 -0.17 -5.93 15.09
N THR A 143 0.82 -6.00 15.98
CA THR A 143 1.87 -4.98 16.06
C THR A 143 2.83 -5.12 14.89
N MET A 144 3.63 -4.08 14.62
CA MET A 144 4.68 -4.18 13.59
C MET A 144 5.71 -5.27 13.92
N GLU A 145 6.00 -5.51 15.20
CA GLU A 145 6.89 -6.58 15.64
C GLU A 145 6.32 -7.97 15.35
N GLN A 146 5.04 -8.20 15.71
CA GLN A 146 4.33 -9.44 15.40
C GLN A 146 4.31 -9.70 13.89
N PHE A 147 4.01 -8.68 13.10
CA PHE A 147 4.03 -8.77 11.64
C PHE A 147 5.39 -9.22 11.11
N PHE A 148 6.48 -8.59 11.56
CA PHE A 148 7.82 -8.93 11.12
C PHE A 148 8.17 -10.38 11.48
N ARG A 149 7.88 -10.78 12.72
CA ARG A 149 8.16 -12.14 13.19
C ARG A 149 7.39 -13.22 12.42
N GLU A 150 6.15 -12.95 12.04
CA GLU A 150 5.26 -13.96 11.45
C GLU A 150 5.37 -14.02 9.92
N LEU A 151 5.54 -12.89 9.24
CA LEU A 151 5.41 -12.79 7.78
C LEU A 151 6.71 -12.43 7.05
N VAL A 152 7.68 -11.80 7.70
CA VAL A 152 8.91 -11.36 7.05
C VAL A 152 9.94 -12.48 7.10
N ARG A 153 10.29 -13.03 5.94
CA ARG A 153 11.25 -14.15 5.84
C ARG A 153 12.70 -13.73 5.60
N PHE A 154 12.91 -12.47 5.21
CA PHE A 154 14.24 -11.88 5.04
C PHE A 154 14.19 -10.40 5.43
N PRO A 155 15.19 -9.84 6.12
CA PRO A 155 15.16 -8.49 6.69
C PRO A 155 15.17 -7.36 5.64
N LEU A 156 15.00 -7.65 4.36
CA LEU A 156 14.72 -6.64 3.33
C LEU A 156 13.26 -6.20 3.46
N THR A 157 13.05 -5.19 4.30
CA THR A 157 11.72 -4.58 4.52
C THR A 157 11.79 -3.08 4.34
N PHE A 158 10.73 -2.53 3.77
CA PHE A 158 10.54 -1.10 3.62
C PHE A 158 9.15 -0.73 4.12
N VAL A 159 9.09 0.20 5.08
CA VAL A 159 7.84 0.73 5.62
C VAL A 159 7.74 2.20 5.28
N MET A 160 6.57 2.61 4.81
CA MET A 160 6.25 4.01 4.55
C MET A 160 4.91 4.38 5.15
N ALA A 161 4.94 5.33 6.08
CA ALA A 161 3.76 5.90 6.71
C ALA A 161 3.32 7.17 5.96
N LEU A 162 2.02 7.30 5.73
CA LEU A 162 1.40 8.43 5.04
C LEU A 162 1.03 9.50 6.06
N GLU A 163 1.63 10.69 5.91
CA GLU A 163 1.27 11.88 6.67
C GLU A 163 0.66 12.92 5.72
N PRO A 164 -0.51 13.50 6.04
CA PRO A 164 -1.07 14.58 5.23
C PRO A 164 -0.07 15.73 5.08
N LEU A 165 0.14 16.24 3.86
CA LEU A 165 0.99 17.41 3.67
C LEU A 165 0.43 18.61 4.47
N PRO A 166 1.30 19.39 5.15
CA PRO A 166 0.89 20.64 5.75
C PRO A 166 0.20 21.54 4.73
N ARG A 167 -0.86 22.26 5.15
CA ARG A 167 -1.72 23.09 4.29
C ARG A 167 -0.93 24.07 3.40
N SER A 168 0.22 24.57 3.88
CA SER A 168 1.12 25.46 3.14
C SER A 168 1.74 24.82 1.89
N ARG A 169 2.10 23.52 1.94
CA ARG A 169 2.69 22.78 0.81
C ARG A 169 1.64 22.23 -0.15
N ALA A 170 0.44 21.91 0.34
CA ALA A 170 -0.66 21.43 -0.50
C ALA A 170 -1.11 22.48 -1.54
N ARG A 171 -1.08 23.78 -1.19
CA ARG A 171 -1.44 24.89 -2.08
C ARG A 171 -0.47 25.05 -3.26
N THR A 172 0.82 24.84 -3.01
CA THR A 172 1.87 24.89 -4.04
C THR A 172 1.81 23.67 -4.97
N ALA A 173 1.52 22.49 -4.43
CA ALA A 173 1.35 21.26 -5.22
C ALA A 173 0.14 21.35 -6.17
N ARG A 174 -1.01 21.87 -5.70
CA ARG A 174 -2.19 22.09 -6.55
C ARG A 174 -1.92 23.04 -7.72
N ARG A 175 -1.14 24.12 -7.50
CA ARG A 175 -0.75 25.05 -8.57
C ARG A 175 0.14 24.43 -9.65
N ARG A 176 0.94 23.41 -9.32
CA ARG A 176 1.77 22.68 -10.29
C ARG A 176 1.00 21.61 -11.07
N LEU A 177 -0.10 21.11 -10.53
CA LEU A 177 -0.92 20.06 -11.16
C LEU A 177 -1.96 20.58 -12.15
N GLY A 178 -2.34 21.87 -12.08
CA GLY A 178 -3.28 22.50 -13.02
C GLY A 178 -2.62 23.19 -14.23
N ARG A 179 -1.37 22.83 -14.56
CA ARG A 179 -0.60 23.43 -15.68
C ARG A 179 0.04 22.38 -16.60
N GLY A 180 -0.51 21.17 -16.64
CA GLY A 180 -0.07 20.09 -17.55
C GLY A 180 -1.16 19.77 -18.56
#